data_AF-A0AAJ5YQR5-F1
#
_entry.id   AF-A0AAJ5YQR5-F1
#
_cell.length_a   1.000
_cell.length_b   1.000
_cell.length_c   1.000
_cell.angle_alpha   90.00
_cell.angle_beta   90.00
_cell.angle_gamma   90.00
#
_symmetry.space_group_name_H-M   'P 1'
#
loop_
_entity.id
_entity.type
_entity.pdbx_description
1 polymer ?
#
loop_
_entity_poly.entity_id
_entity_poly.type
_entity_poly.pdbx_seq_one_letter_code
_entity_poly.pdbx_strand_id
1 'polypeptide(L)'
;MPPGGNGVISMGPGCPVVLPLTIAHQCGQAFRWRKVLVPLQGKESRRLEWSLCLRDRVVFVTQDGANHSLAHRTVYNSNPEPFSTAAWLRDYLNLDTPASQWFAEWSEKDPIFAKHANRFSGGNILRQDPWECLCAFICSSNNNIPRISQMVHKLCEHFSPLLHVEQYPKGSRLCHSLDVNELAEASTDALCLAYHPFPTPSRLAEPDVEGRLRELGFGYRAKYLAQTAYALCEKARESLGFNASAEKIDQRVYANLLELRSLSYHDARNQLLPLSGVGPKVADCILLMSLDQASSIPVDRHVFQFAERWYGIRTKRYEEVAEKLRAVWGERAGWAHSFLFYADLPSLDFYDSNDHMGAYNTEEDKKQDLLLSSAHQTEFDQEMGPEAKLDTTQYPYLTVKSEPDETSLNLVIKDDSHLSDTPETIKHEQSSPDEPHQRPTLKRARTARHRAKP
;
A
#
# COMPACT_ATOMS: atom_id res chain seq x y z
N MET A 1 19.65 21.43 4.34
CA MET A 1 18.23 21.74 4.59
C MET A 1 17.39 20.53 4.21
N PRO A 2 16.52 20.09 5.12
CA PRO A 2 15.20 19.61 4.73
C PRO A 2 14.10 20.39 5.48
N PRO A 3 12.85 20.45 4.98
CA PRO A 3 12.47 20.66 3.57
C PRO A 3 11.21 21.55 3.39
N GLY A 4 11.08 22.19 2.23
CA GLY A 4 9.88 22.96 1.85
C GLY A 4 8.57 22.19 2.01
N GLY A 5 7.54 22.88 2.52
CA GLY A 5 6.21 22.30 2.80
C GLY A 5 5.26 22.30 1.60
N ASN A 6 5.46 23.23 0.67
CA ASN A 6 4.64 23.34 -0.54
C ASN A 6 5.50 23.11 -1.77
N GLY A 7 4.95 22.49 -2.79
CA GLY A 7 5.70 22.17 -4.00
C GLY A 7 4.86 21.46 -5.03
N VAL A 8 5.47 21.21 -6.18
CA VAL A 8 4.88 20.46 -7.29
C VAL A 8 5.81 19.32 -7.66
N ILE A 9 5.25 18.11 -7.78
CA ILE A 9 5.94 16.96 -8.35
C ILE A 9 5.43 16.80 -9.79
N SER A 10 6.28 17.13 -10.76
CA SER A 10 6.01 16.83 -12.16
C SER A 10 6.39 15.39 -12.46
N MET A 11 5.49 14.65 -13.12
CA MET A 11 5.77 13.31 -13.60
C MET A 11 6.29 13.38 -15.04
N GLY A 12 7.26 12.52 -15.36
CA GLY A 12 7.77 12.42 -16.73
C GLY A 12 6.72 11.89 -17.71
N PRO A 13 6.90 12.12 -19.02
CA PRO A 13 6.03 11.54 -20.05
C PRO A 13 5.92 10.01 -19.88
N GLY A 14 4.70 9.46 -19.92
CA GLY A 14 4.46 8.01 -19.79
C GLY A 14 4.43 7.45 -18.37
N CYS A 15 4.58 8.30 -17.34
CA CYS A 15 4.46 7.91 -15.93
C CYS A 15 3.21 8.53 -15.27
N PRO A 16 1.99 8.31 -15.78
CA PRO A 16 0.81 8.89 -15.15
C PRO A 16 0.62 8.26 -13.77
N VAL A 17 0.43 9.07 -12.73
CA VAL A 17 -0.21 8.63 -11.48
C VAL A 17 -1.64 9.13 -11.47
N VAL A 18 -2.53 8.27 -11.01
CA VAL A 18 -3.93 8.58 -10.80
C VAL A 18 -4.23 8.34 -9.33
N LEU A 19 -4.35 9.42 -8.57
CA LEU A 19 -4.64 9.36 -7.13
C LEU A 19 -5.91 8.55 -6.84
N PRO A 20 -7.05 8.72 -7.56
CA PRO A 20 -8.22 7.87 -7.39
C PRO A 20 -7.96 6.36 -7.53
N LEU A 21 -7.00 5.93 -8.35
CA LEU A 21 -6.66 4.51 -8.54
C LEU A 21 -5.54 4.02 -7.63
N THR A 22 -4.94 4.91 -6.84
CA THR A 22 -3.73 4.63 -6.05
C THR A 22 -3.98 4.78 -4.55
N ILE A 23 -4.62 5.87 -4.12
CA ILE A 23 -4.83 6.19 -2.69
C ILE A 23 -6.29 6.14 -2.23
N ALA A 24 -7.24 5.97 -3.16
CA ALA A 24 -8.64 5.85 -2.77
C ALA A 24 -8.86 4.55 -1.98
N HIS A 25 -9.68 4.62 -0.93
CA HIS A 25 -9.95 3.44 -0.11
C HIS A 25 -10.63 2.32 -0.91
N GLN A 26 -11.34 2.65 -2.00
CA GLN A 26 -11.92 1.70 -2.96
C GLN A 26 -10.87 0.72 -3.52
N CYS A 27 -9.62 1.15 -3.66
CA CYS A 27 -8.51 0.30 -4.12
C CYS A 27 -8.07 -0.71 -3.05
N GLY A 28 -8.56 -0.60 -1.81
CA GLY A 28 -8.24 -1.51 -0.71
C GLY A 28 -6.78 -1.46 -0.25
N GLN A 29 -6.00 -0.47 -0.70
CA GLN A 29 -4.58 -0.33 -0.35
C GLN A 29 -4.38 0.47 0.95
N ALA A 30 -4.91 1.70 0.97
CA ALA A 30 -4.80 2.63 2.09
C ALA A 30 -6.17 3.04 2.59
N PHE A 31 -6.25 3.35 3.89
CA PHE A 31 -7.52 3.56 4.58
C PHE A 31 -7.63 4.89 5.33
N ARG A 32 -6.57 5.72 5.28
CA ARG A 32 -6.47 7.00 6.02
C ARG A 32 -6.54 8.24 5.15
N TRP A 33 -6.44 8.10 3.82
CA TRP A 33 -6.60 9.21 2.91
C TRP A 33 -8.03 9.74 2.98
N ARG A 34 -8.17 11.02 3.33
CA ARG A 34 -9.44 11.74 3.26
C ARG A 34 -9.51 12.50 1.95
N LYS A 35 -10.65 12.41 1.28
CA LYS A 35 -10.91 13.08 0.01
C LYS A 35 -11.95 14.18 0.22
N VAL A 36 -11.61 15.41 -0.15
CA VAL A 36 -12.51 16.55 -0.03
C VAL A 36 -12.69 17.19 -1.40
N LEU A 37 -13.95 17.40 -1.78
CA LEU A 37 -14.29 18.27 -2.90
C LEU A 37 -14.32 19.72 -2.40
N VAL A 38 -13.47 20.57 -2.99
CA VAL A 38 -13.30 21.97 -2.58
C VAL A 38 -13.78 22.89 -3.71
N PRO A 39 -14.69 23.85 -3.45
CA PRO A 39 -15.07 24.86 -4.42
C PRO A 39 -13.93 25.83 -4.68
N LEU A 40 -13.76 26.23 -5.95
CA LEU A 40 -12.83 27.30 -6.32
C LEU A 40 -13.54 28.66 -6.19
N GLN A 41 -12.85 29.68 -5.68
CA GLN A 41 -13.46 30.99 -5.49
C GLN A 41 -13.91 31.58 -6.84
N GLY A 42 -15.17 32.01 -6.91
CA GLY A 42 -15.73 32.75 -8.06
C GLY A 42 -16.07 31.93 -9.31
N LYS A 43 -16.05 30.58 -9.26
CA LYS A 43 -16.40 29.70 -10.38
C LYS A 43 -17.29 28.53 -9.94
N GLU A 44 -18.06 27.94 -10.87
CA GLU A 44 -18.74 26.65 -10.65
C GLU A 44 -17.76 25.46 -10.55
N SER A 45 -16.48 25.71 -10.84
CA SER A 45 -15.40 24.72 -10.82
C SER A 45 -15.09 24.20 -9.41
N ARG A 46 -14.78 22.91 -9.34
CA ARG A 46 -14.42 22.19 -8.11
C ARG A 46 -13.05 21.54 -8.29
N ARG A 47 -12.29 21.36 -7.21
CA ARG A 47 -11.09 20.51 -7.18
C ARG A 47 -11.23 19.41 -6.14
N LEU A 48 -10.60 18.26 -6.39
CA LEU A 48 -10.44 17.20 -5.40
C LEU A 48 -9.11 17.37 -4.67
N GLU A 49 -9.16 17.49 -3.35
CA GLU A 49 -8.00 17.52 -2.47
C GLU A 49 -7.97 16.26 -1.61
N TRP A 50 -6.81 15.61 -1.58
CA TRP A 50 -6.55 14.42 -0.78
C TRP A 50 -5.68 14.81 0.41
N SER A 51 -5.91 14.22 1.57
CA SER A 51 -5.13 14.53 2.77
C SER A 51 -4.82 13.30 3.62
N LEU A 52 -3.64 13.30 4.22
CA LEU A 52 -3.15 12.25 5.11
C LEU A 52 -2.35 12.87 6.26
N CYS A 53 -2.57 12.38 7.49
CA CYS A 53 -1.78 12.80 8.65
C CYS A 53 -0.65 11.81 8.93
N LEU A 54 0.58 12.26 8.70
CA LEU A 54 1.79 11.59 9.13
C LEU A 54 2.07 11.92 10.60
N ARG A 55 3.12 11.30 11.16
CA ARG A 55 3.54 11.53 12.55
C ARG A 55 3.82 12.99 12.86
N ASP A 56 4.44 13.68 11.92
CA ASP A 56 4.99 15.01 12.11
C ASP A 56 4.30 16.10 11.28
N ARG A 57 3.36 15.73 10.40
CA ARG A 57 2.70 16.67 9.49
C ARG A 57 1.37 16.15 8.93
N VAL A 58 0.53 17.08 8.48
CA VAL A 58 -0.56 16.77 7.54
C VAL A 58 -0.13 17.15 6.14
N VAL A 59 -0.23 16.20 5.21
CA VAL A 59 0.03 16.40 3.79
C VAL A 59 -1.31 16.54 3.07
N PHE A 60 -1.43 17.55 2.22
CA PHE A 60 -2.54 17.74 1.31
C PHE A 60 -2.03 17.70 -0.13
N VAL A 61 -2.74 17.01 -1.01
CA VAL A 61 -2.33 16.76 -2.39
C VAL A 61 -3.50 17.02 -3.34
N THR A 62 -3.24 17.76 -4.40
CA THR A 62 -4.14 17.90 -5.55
C THR A 62 -3.43 17.42 -6.80
N GLN A 63 -4.16 16.74 -7.67
CA GLN A 63 -3.66 16.26 -8.95
C GLN A 63 -4.10 17.19 -10.07
N ASP A 64 -3.15 17.61 -10.90
CA ASP A 64 -3.40 18.20 -12.21
C ASP A 64 -3.26 17.11 -13.27
N GLY A 65 -4.40 16.68 -13.81
CA GLY A 65 -4.45 15.65 -14.84
C GLY A 65 -3.86 16.08 -16.18
N ALA A 66 -3.94 17.37 -16.53
CA ALA A 66 -3.47 17.89 -17.81
C ALA A 66 -1.94 17.97 -17.87
N ASN A 67 -1.32 18.41 -16.78
CA ASN A 67 0.14 18.56 -16.70
C ASN A 67 0.82 17.35 -16.04
N HIS A 68 0.08 16.27 -15.74
CA HIS A 68 0.58 15.09 -15.05
C HIS A 68 1.42 15.46 -13.81
N SER A 69 0.88 16.33 -12.96
CA SER A 69 1.60 16.83 -11.79
C SER A 69 0.78 16.72 -10.51
N LEU A 70 1.49 16.64 -9.39
CA LEU A 70 0.91 16.65 -8.05
C LEU A 70 1.38 17.92 -7.33
N ALA A 71 0.45 18.84 -7.07
CA ALA A 71 0.72 19.93 -6.15
C ALA A 71 0.47 19.44 -4.71
N HIS A 72 1.40 19.75 -3.80
CA HIS A 72 1.26 19.43 -2.39
C HIS A 72 1.44 20.67 -1.51
N ARG A 73 0.76 20.66 -0.37
CA ARG A 73 0.97 21.58 0.75
C ARG A 73 1.04 20.80 2.05
N THR A 74 1.78 21.32 3.02
CA THR A 74 2.05 20.59 4.26
C THR A 74 1.95 21.49 5.48
N VAL A 75 1.32 20.98 6.53
CA VAL A 75 1.28 21.60 7.86
C VAL A 75 2.09 20.71 8.80
N TYR A 76 3.23 21.22 9.27
CA TYR A 76 4.13 20.50 10.18
C TYR A 76 3.76 20.73 11.66
N ASN A 77 4.10 19.76 12.49
CA ASN A 77 4.20 19.96 13.94
C ASN A 77 5.52 20.67 14.30
N SER A 78 5.82 20.80 15.60
CA SER A 78 7.03 21.47 16.08
C SER A 78 8.34 20.72 15.82
N ASN A 79 8.28 19.43 15.46
CA ASN A 79 9.42 18.53 15.32
C ASN A 79 9.34 17.81 13.97
N PRO A 80 9.62 18.50 12.85
CA PRO A 80 9.54 17.93 11.51
C PRO A 80 10.58 16.83 11.32
N GLU A 81 10.18 15.75 10.63
CA GLU A 81 11.08 14.70 10.17
C GLU A 81 12.00 15.23 9.05
N PRO A 82 13.23 14.70 8.88
CA PRO A 82 14.28 15.28 8.06
C PRO A 82 14.10 15.09 6.55
N PHE A 83 12.95 14.59 6.08
CA PHE A 83 12.70 14.33 4.66
C PHE A 83 11.55 15.19 4.12
N SER A 84 11.65 15.55 2.84
CA SER A 84 10.66 16.41 2.19
C SER A 84 9.33 15.73 2.00
N THR A 85 8.26 16.53 2.03
CA THR A 85 6.94 16.04 1.63
C THR A 85 7.01 15.48 0.22
N ALA A 86 7.74 16.15 -0.68
CA ALA A 86 7.95 15.68 -2.04
C ALA A 86 8.64 14.31 -2.09
N ALA A 87 9.75 14.12 -1.37
CA ALA A 87 10.49 12.86 -1.31
C ALA A 87 9.63 11.74 -0.72
N TRP A 88 8.87 12.04 0.35
CA TRP A 88 7.93 11.08 0.93
C TRP A 88 6.82 10.70 -0.04
N LEU A 89 6.23 11.65 -0.76
CA LEU A 89 5.19 11.37 -1.76
C LEU A 89 5.73 10.51 -2.90
N ARG A 90 6.95 10.79 -3.39
CA ARG A 90 7.60 9.98 -4.44
C ARG A 90 7.78 8.53 -4.00
N ASP A 91 8.25 8.31 -2.77
CA ASP A 91 8.41 6.97 -2.21
C ASP A 91 7.06 6.28 -1.95
N TYR A 92 6.15 6.94 -1.21
CA TYR A 92 4.87 6.37 -0.79
C TYR A 92 3.95 6.01 -1.96
N LEU A 93 3.89 6.87 -2.99
CA LEU A 93 3.09 6.64 -4.21
C LEU A 93 3.85 5.83 -5.28
N ASN A 94 5.10 5.44 -4.98
CA ASN A 94 5.98 4.67 -5.86
C ASN A 94 6.15 5.34 -7.26
N LEU A 95 6.37 6.65 -7.27
CA LEU A 95 6.37 7.46 -8.50
C LEU A 95 7.58 7.21 -9.40
N ASP A 96 8.69 6.74 -8.83
CA ASP A 96 9.92 6.46 -9.59
C ASP A 96 9.95 5.03 -10.15
N THR A 97 8.95 4.20 -9.84
CA THR A 97 8.79 2.83 -10.36
C THR A 97 7.31 2.56 -10.70
N PRO A 98 6.70 3.39 -11.57
CA PRO A 98 5.26 3.35 -11.83
C PRO A 98 4.86 2.04 -12.52
N ALA A 99 3.76 1.45 -12.06
CA ALA A 99 3.34 0.12 -12.50
C ALA A 99 3.00 0.08 -14.01
N SER A 100 2.64 1.22 -14.60
CA SER A 100 2.35 1.37 -16.04
C SER A 100 3.49 0.88 -16.94
N GLN A 101 4.74 0.91 -16.47
CA GLN A 101 5.91 0.43 -17.23
C GLN A 101 5.80 -1.04 -17.65
N TRP A 102 5.01 -1.84 -16.93
CA TRP A 102 4.86 -3.28 -17.20
C TRP A 102 3.51 -3.66 -17.78
N PHE A 103 2.63 -2.70 -18.03
CA PHE A 103 1.29 -3.01 -18.56
C PHE A 103 1.37 -3.66 -19.93
N ALA A 104 2.32 -3.25 -20.79
CA ALA A 104 2.53 -3.89 -22.09
C ALA A 104 2.96 -5.36 -21.95
N GLU A 105 3.97 -5.62 -21.11
CA GLU A 105 4.47 -6.97 -20.82
C GLU A 105 3.36 -7.87 -20.23
N TRP A 106 2.59 -7.36 -19.27
CA TRP A 106 1.50 -8.13 -18.66
C TRP A 106 0.34 -8.36 -19.63
N SER A 107 0.05 -7.41 -20.51
CA SER A 107 -1.00 -7.55 -21.54
C SER A 107 -0.61 -8.57 -22.61
N GLU A 108 0.68 -8.67 -22.95
CA GLU A 108 1.17 -9.71 -23.87
C GLU A 108 1.06 -11.11 -23.25
N LYS A 109 1.37 -11.23 -21.95
CA LYS A 109 1.32 -12.51 -21.22
C LYS A 109 -0.10 -12.96 -20.88
N ASP A 110 -1.02 -12.02 -20.64
CA ASP A 110 -2.37 -12.32 -20.18
C ASP A 110 -3.44 -11.50 -20.93
N PRO A 111 -4.22 -12.14 -21.83
CA PRO A 111 -5.34 -11.50 -22.52
C PRO A 111 -6.42 -10.93 -21.58
N ILE A 112 -6.54 -11.47 -20.37
CA ILE A 112 -7.52 -10.98 -19.38
C ILE A 112 -7.04 -9.65 -18.82
N PHE A 113 -5.76 -9.58 -18.41
CA PHE A 113 -5.11 -8.31 -18.06
C PHE A 113 -5.23 -7.29 -19.21
N ALA A 114 -4.91 -7.68 -20.44
CA ALA A 114 -4.96 -6.79 -21.61
C ALA A 114 -6.33 -6.11 -21.79
N LYS A 115 -7.41 -6.85 -21.53
CA LYS A 115 -8.79 -6.32 -21.61
C LYS A 115 -9.06 -5.19 -20.62
N HIS A 116 -8.39 -5.20 -19.46
CA HIS A 116 -8.63 -4.26 -18.37
C HIS A 116 -7.53 -3.20 -18.20
N ALA A 117 -6.36 -3.41 -18.81
CA ALA A 117 -5.16 -2.58 -18.64
C ALA A 117 -5.41 -1.08 -18.85
N ASN A 118 -6.12 -0.70 -19.93
CA ASN A 118 -6.35 0.71 -20.26
C ASN A 118 -7.15 1.45 -19.16
N ARG A 119 -8.13 0.78 -18.57
CA ARG A 119 -9.02 1.35 -17.54
C ARG A 119 -8.28 1.70 -16.25
N PHE A 120 -7.24 0.95 -15.92
CA PHE A 120 -6.47 1.12 -14.68
C PHE A 120 -5.07 1.70 -14.93
N SER A 121 -4.86 2.26 -16.12
CA SER A 121 -3.63 2.96 -16.45
C SER A 121 -3.38 4.11 -15.46
N GLY A 122 -2.17 4.14 -14.90
CA GLY A 122 -1.73 5.13 -13.92
C GLY A 122 -2.08 4.82 -12.45
N GLY A 123 -2.68 3.67 -12.16
CA GLY A 123 -2.68 3.16 -10.78
C GLY A 123 -1.28 2.67 -10.39
N ASN A 124 -0.88 2.91 -9.14
CA ASN A 124 0.34 2.37 -8.55
C ASN A 124 0.05 1.56 -7.29
N ILE A 125 0.98 0.66 -6.95
CA ILE A 125 0.98 0.00 -5.64
C ILE A 125 1.75 0.87 -4.66
N LEU A 126 1.11 1.16 -3.51
CA LEU A 126 1.68 1.99 -2.47
C LEU A 126 2.85 1.32 -1.76
N ARG A 127 3.77 2.14 -1.24
CA ARG A 127 4.88 1.72 -0.37
C ARG A 127 4.67 2.25 1.05
N GLN A 128 3.66 1.72 1.73
CA GLN A 128 3.17 2.24 3.01
C GLN A 128 4.16 2.02 4.16
N ASP A 129 3.98 2.78 5.24
CA ASP A 129 4.61 2.50 6.54
C ASP A 129 4.22 1.09 7.03
N PRO A 130 5.19 0.21 7.37
CA PRO A 130 4.91 -1.16 7.77
C PRO A 130 4.03 -1.32 9.00
N TRP A 131 4.13 -0.41 9.97
CA TRP A 131 3.34 -0.48 11.19
C TRP A 131 1.87 -0.10 10.93
N GLU A 132 1.64 1.02 10.24
CA GLU A 132 0.31 1.43 9.80
C GLU A 132 -0.35 0.36 8.94
N CYS A 133 0.39 -0.16 7.95
CA CYS A 133 -0.09 -1.20 7.04
C CYS A 133 -0.49 -2.47 7.80
N LEU A 134 0.36 -2.94 8.72
CA LEU A 134 0.09 -4.10 9.58
C LEU A 134 -1.19 -3.92 10.39
N CYS A 135 -1.33 -2.81 11.11
CA CYS A 135 -2.51 -2.53 11.92
C CYS A 135 -3.80 -2.40 11.08
N ALA A 136 -3.72 -1.73 9.94
CA ALA A 136 -4.85 -1.57 9.03
C ALA A 136 -5.33 -2.91 8.48
N PHE A 137 -4.41 -3.80 8.06
CA PHE A 137 -4.80 -5.12 7.55
C PHE A 137 -5.25 -6.10 8.64
N ILE A 138 -4.79 -5.96 9.89
CA ILE A 138 -5.43 -6.65 11.04
C ILE A 138 -6.91 -6.23 11.15
N CYS A 139 -7.20 -4.94 11.00
CA CYS A 139 -8.58 -4.41 10.99
C CYS A 139 -9.42 -4.92 9.80
N SER A 140 -8.77 -5.32 8.70
CA SER A 140 -9.44 -5.75 7.46
C SER A 140 -10.03 -7.17 7.50
N SER A 141 -9.54 -8.03 8.40
CA SER A 141 -9.95 -9.44 8.47
C SER A 141 -11.47 -9.58 8.62
N ASN A 142 -12.17 -10.23 7.67
CA ASN A 142 -13.64 -10.39 7.67
C ASN A 142 -14.40 -9.05 7.87
N ASN A 143 -14.05 -8.04 7.09
CA ASN A 143 -14.58 -6.68 7.19
C ASN A 143 -14.86 -6.10 5.78
N ASN A 144 -15.43 -4.90 5.71
CA ASN A 144 -15.61 -4.16 4.46
C ASN A 144 -14.80 -2.85 4.47
N ILE A 145 -14.44 -2.38 3.28
CA ILE A 145 -13.55 -1.22 3.09
C ILE A 145 -14.02 0.03 3.88
N PRO A 146 -15.30 0.48 3.79
CA PRO A 146 -15.76 1.65 4.53
C PRO A 146 -15.57 1.52 6.04
N ARG A 147 -15.90 0.34 6.60
CA ARG A 147 -15.74 0.08 8.05
C ARG A 147 -14.27 0.02 8.44
N ILE A 148 -13.38 -0.50 7.58
CA ILE A 148 -11.93 -0.51 7.86
C ILE A 148 -11.42 0.91 7.99
N SER A 149 -11.72 1.79 7.02
CA SER A 149 -11.33 3.20 7.08
C SER A 149 -11.84 3.90 8.35
N GLN A 150 -13.11 3.69 8.71
CA GLN A 150 -13.66 4.21 9.97
C GLN A 150 -12.93 3.70 11.21
N MET A 151 -12.60 2.40 11.26
CA MET A 151 -11.83 1.83 12.37
C MET A 151 -10.44 2.46 12.47
N VAL A 152 -9.73 2.60 11.35
CA VAL A 152 -8.39 3.19 11.34
C VAL A 152 -8.41 4.67 11.73
N HIS A 153 -9.42 5.44 11.30
CA HIS A 153 -9.59 6.82 11.77
C HIS A 153 -9.86 6.90 13.28
N LYS A 154 -10.78 6.06 13.81
CA LYS A 154 -11.03 5.98 15.26
C LYS A 154 -9.78 5.58 16.06
N LEU A 155 -8.95 4.71 15.49
CA LEU A 155 -7.68 4.31 16.10
C LEU A 155 -6.77 5.55 16.27
N CYS A 156 -6.63 6.37 15.23
CA CYS A 156 -5.82 7.59 15.28
C CYS A 156 -6.43 8.63 16.26
N GLU A 157 -7.72 8.90 16.15
CA GLU A 157 -8.41 9.90 16.98
C GLU A 157 -8.36 9.57 18.47
N HIS A 158 -8.46 8.29 18.85
CA HIS A 158 -8.52 7.89 20.25
C HIS A 158 -7.14 7.67 20.89
N PHE A 159 -6.14 7.24 20.12
CA PHE A 159 -4.83 6.85 20.63
C PHE A 159 -3.71 7.80 20.22
N SER A 160 -4.01 8.95 19.60
CA SER A 160 -3.01 9.95 19.24
C SER A 160 -3.51 11.37 19.46
N PRO A 161 -2.60 12.30 19.85
CA PRO A 161 -2.96 13.69 20.04
C PRO A 161 -3.42 14.32 18.72
N LEU A 162 -4.26 15.35 18.82
CA LEU A 162 -4.62 16.20 17.68
C LEU A 162 -3.36 16.91 17.17
N LEU A 163 -3.08 16.79 15.87
CA LEU A 163 -1.97 17.50 15.22
C LEU A 163 -2.47 18.79 14.57
N HIS A 164 -3.57 18.71 13.81
CA HIS A 164 -4.08 19.85 13.05
C HIS A 164 -5.60 19.78 12.85
N VAL A 165 -6.24 20.94 12.70
CA VAL A 165 -7.64 21.06 12.27
C VAL A 165 -7.67 21.88 10.99
N GLU A 166 -8.06 21.25 9.89
CA GLU A 166 -8.24 21.95 8.62
C GLU A 166 -9.68 22.46 8.52
N GLN A 167 -9.81 23.77 8.28
CA GLN A 167 -11.09 24.41 7.97
C GLN A 167 -11.20 24.59 6.46
N TYR A 168 -12.17 23.91 5.85
CA TYR A 168 -12.43 24.03 4.42
C TYR A 168 -13.45 25.13 4.14
N PRO A 169 -13.37 25.80 2.97
CA PRO A 169 -14.36 26.79 2.55
C PRO A 169 -15.78 26.23 2.53
N LYS A 170 -16.78 27.10 2.75
CA LYS A 170 -18.21 26.74 2.64
C LYS A 170 -18.50 26.10 1.28
N GLY A 171 -19.29 25.03 1.29
CA GLY A 171 -19.56 24.24 0.08
C GLY A 171 -18.59 23.09 -0.15
N SER A 172 -17.55 22.94 0.67
CA SER A 172 -16.67 21.78 0.64
C SER A 172 -17.35 20.54 1.21
N ARG A 173 -16.99 19.35 0.69
CA ARG A 173 -17.62 18.09 1.09
C ARG A 173 -16.60 16.98 1.24
N LEU A 174 -16.67 16.24 2.35
CA LEU A 174 -15.95 14.98 2.52
C LEU A 174 -16.60 13.91 1.63
N CYS A 175 -15.81 13.29 0.76
CA CYS A 175 -16.27 12.34 -0.22
C CYS A 175 -15.92 10.91 0.20
N HIS A 176 -16.90 10.01 0.07
CA HIS A 176 -16.72 8.58 0.34
C HIS A 176 -16.78 7.72 -0.92
N SER A 177 -17.38 8.19 -2.02
CA SER A 177 -17.36 7.51 -3.32
C SER A 177 -16.41 8.19 -4.29
N LEU A 178 -15.92 7.47 -5.31
CA LEU A 178 -15.31 8.06 -6.51
C LEU A 178 -16.35 8.60 -7.50
N ASP A 179 -17.64 8.30 -7.31
CA ASP A 179 -18.72 8.80 -8.16
C ASP A 179 -18.80 10.33 -8.11
N VAL A 180 -18.64 10.95 -9.28
CA VAL A 180 -18.69 12.40 -9.45
C VAL A 180 -20.12 12.96 -9.34
N ASN A 181 -21.15 12.13 -9.50
CA ASN A 181 -22.54 12.57 -9.38
C ASN A 181 -22.97 12.74 -7.91
N GLU A 182 -22.32 12.02 -6.97
CA GLU A 182 -22.40 12.35 -5.55
C GLU A 182 -21.82 13.75 -5.26
N LEU A 183 -21.11 14.40 -6.18
CA LEU A 183 -20.51 15.73 -5.99
C LEU A 183 -21.46 16.90 -6.30
N ALA A 184 -22.71 16.64 -6.73
CA ALA A 184 -23.64 17.66 -7.20
C ALA A 184 -24.34 18.46 -6.08
N GLU A 185 -24.53 17.87 -4.90
CA GLU A 185 -25.25 18.55 -3.80
C GLU A 185 -24.28 19.36 -2.92
N ALA A 186 -24.49 20.68 -2.90
CA ALA A 186 -23.71 21.60 -2.09
C ALA A 186 -24.06 21.46 -0.59
N SER A 187 -23.06 21.14 0.23
CA SER A 187 -23.19 21.29 1.68
C SER A 187 -23.24 22.76 2.05
N THR A 188 -24.22 23.17 2.88
CA THR A 188 -24.29 24.54 3.41
C THR A 188 -23.36 24.78 4.58
N ASP A 189 -22.83 23.73 5.20
CA ASP A 189 -22.07 23.83 6.44
C ASP A 189 -20.56 23.91 6.18
N ALA A 190 -19.85 24.58 7.09
CA ALA A 190 -18.40 24.59 7.09
C ALA A 190 -17.88 23.18 7.43
N LEU A 191 -16.96 22.67 6.62
CA LEU A 191 -16.33 21.38 6.85
C LEU A 191 -15.01 21.59 7.62
N CYS A 192 -14.93 21.03 8.82
CA CYS A 192 -13.71 21.00 9.61
C CYS A 192 -13.25 19.55 9.78
N LEU A 193 -11.99 19.27 9.49
CA LEU A 193 -11.41 17.94 9.65
C LEU A 193 -10.26 17.97 10.66
N ALA A 194 -10.38 17.16 11.72
CA ALA A 194 -9.35 16.95 12.72
C ALA A 194 -8.39 15.83 12.29
N TYR A 195 -7.09 16.10 12.33
CA TYR A 195 -6.05 15.17 11.89
C TYR A 195 -5.20 14.73 13.08
N HIS A 196 -5.14 13.40 13.25
CA HIS A 196 -4.37 12.73 14.28
C HIS A 196 -3.36 11.80 13.59
N PRO A 197 -2.09 11.75 14.04
CA PRO A 197 -1.11 10.82 13.50
C PRO A 197 -1.50 9.38 13.81
N PHE A 198 -0.83 8.43 13.18
CA PHE A 198 -1.01 7.02 13.52
C PHE A 198 -0.43 6.75 14.92
N PRO A 199 -1.09 5.98 15.79
CA PRO A 199 -0.57 5.71 17.13
C PRO A 199 0.69 4.88 17.07
N THR A 200 1.62 5.17 17.99
CA THR A 200 2.89 4.46 18.06
C THR A 200 2.70 3.02 18.56
N PRO A 201 3.63 2.10 18.23
CA PRO A 201 3.62 0.74 18.76
C PRO A 201 3.50 0.67 20.29
N SER A 202 4.32 1.45 21.00
CA SER A 202 4.33 1.51 22.46
C SER A 202 2.98 1.94 23.03
N ARG A 203 2.32 2.93 22.39
CA ARG A 203 0.99 3.37 22.80
C ARG A 203 -0.06 2.28 22.62
N LEU A 204 -0.02 1.52 21.51
CA LEU A 204 -0.96 0.42 21.29
C LEU A 204 -0.63 -0.85 22.11
N ALA A 205 0.55 -0.91 22.72
CA ALA A 205 0.99 -2.01 23.59
C ALA A 205 0.56 -1.85 25.06
N GLU A 206 -0.06 -0.71 25.43
CA GLU A 206 -0.49 -0.47 26.81
C GLU A 206 -1.62 -1.42 27.27
N PRO A 207 -1.68 -1.80 28.56
CA PRO A 207 -2.58 -2.86 29.05
C PRO A 207 -4.09 -2.60 28.84
N ASP A 208 -4.49 -1.35 28.76
CA ASP A 208 -5.88 -0.90 28.65
C ASP A 208 -6.38 -0.83 27.19
N VAL A 209 -5.48 -0.93 26.20
CA VAL A 209 -5.78 -0.72 24.78
C VAL A 209 -6.82 -1.71 24.27
N GLU A 210 -6.73 -3.00 24.63
CA GLU A 210 -7.72 -3.99 24.19
C GLU A 210 -9.14 -3.60 24.64
N GLY A 211 -9.29 -3.17 25.90
CA GLY A 211 -10.57 -2.75 26.47
C GLY A 211 -11.17 -1.58 25.71
N ARG A 212 -10.39 -0.50 25.52
CA ARG A 212 -10.84 0.68 24.78
C ARG A 212 -11.18 0.37 23.32
N LEU A 213 -10.39 -0.48 22.64
CA LEU A 213 -10.68 -0.88 21.27
C LEU A 213 -12.00 -1.67 21.16
N ARG A 214 -12.34 -2.49 22.17
CA ARG A 214 -13.63 -3.19 22.22
C ARG A 214 -14.79 -2.20 22.34
N GLU A 215 -14.67 -1.18 23.19
CA GLU A 215 -15.66 -0.10 23.33
C GLU A 215 -15.83 0.68 22.02
N LEU A 216 -14.76 0.89 21.26
CA LEU A 216 -14.78 1.53 19.95
C LEU A 216 -15.34 0.66 18.80
N GLY A 217 -15.70 -0.60 19.08
CA GLY A 217 -16.35 -1.49 18.12
C GLY A 217 -15.40 -2.30 17.23
N PHE A 218 -14.14 -2.50 17.65
CA PHE A 218 -13.17 -3.34 16.91
C PHE A 218 -13.48 -4.84 17.02
N GLY A 219 -14.29 -5.24 18.00
CA GLY A 219 -14.67 -6.63 18.23
C GLY A 219 -13.46 -7.49 18.59
N TYR A 220 -13.36 -8.69 18.01
CA TYR A 220 -12.24 -9.60 18.28
C TYR A 220 -10.88 -9.05 17.82
N ARG A 221 -10.86 -8.09 16.88
CA ARG A 221 -9.62 -7.49 16.35
C ARG A 221 -8.92 -6.59 17.36
N ALA A 222 -9.64 -6.13 18.39
CA ALA A 222 -9.07 -5.40 19.52
C ALA A 222 -7.91 -6.18 20.17
N LYS A 223 -8.14 -7.47 20.42
CA LYS A 223 -7.13 -8.39 20.96
C LYS A 223 -5.93 -8.52 20.02
N TYR A 224 -6.18 -8.67 18.71
CA TYR A 224 -5.13 -8.85 17.72
C TYR A 224 -4.19 -7.65 17.63
N LEU A 225 -4.75 -6.43 17.63
CA LEU A 225 -3.96 -5.20 17.63
C LEU A 225 -3.13 -5.06 18.90
N ALA A 226 -3.75 -5.18 20.08
CA ALA A 226 -3.06 -5.02 21.35
C ALA A 226 -1.94 -6.06 21.54
N GLN A 227 -2.21 -7.33 21.21
CA GLN A 227 -1.21 -8.40 21.31
C GLN A 227 -0.08 -8.26 20.30
N THR A 228 -0.36 -7.82 19.08
CA THR A 228 0.67 -7.59 18.06
C THR A 228 1.57 -6.42 18.46
N ALA A 229 0.97 -5.30 18.91
CA ALA A 229 1.72 -4.15 19.43
C ALA A 229 2.63 -4.55 20.59
N TYR A 230 2.07 -5.30 21.56
CA TYR A 230 2.82 -5.82 22.71
C TYR A 230 3.98 -6.71 22.28
N ALA A 231 3.75 -7.71 21.41
CA ALA A 231 4.78 -8.65 20.97
C ALA A 231 5.94 -7.95 20.24
N LEU A 232 5.64 -6.96 19.39
CA LEU A 232 6.67 -6.17 18.71
C LEU A 232 7.48 -5.33 19.70
N CYS A 233 6.81 -4.69 20.67
CA CYS A 233 7.49 -3.91 21.70
C CYS A 233 8.36 -4.77 22.61
N GLU A 234 7.92 -5.98 22.99
CA GLU A 234 8.74 -6.93 23.77
C GLU A 234 9.99 -7.34 23.00
N LYS A 235 9.86 -7.72 21.73
CA LYS A 235 11.01 -8.03 20.87
C LYS A 235 11.98 -6.85 20.77
N ALA A 236 11.47 -5.62 20.70
CA ALA A 236 12.32 -4.43 20.74
C ALA A 236 13.05 -4.29 22.10
N ARG A 237 12.37 -4.51 23.22
CA ARG A 237 12.96 -4.48 24.57
C ARG A 237 14.05 -5.53 24.78
N GLU A 238 13.93 -6.71 24.19
CA GLU A 238 14.98 -7.74 24.23
C GLU A 238 16.32 -7.21 23.70
N SER A 239 16.29 -6.36 22.66
CA SER A 239 17.49 -5.75 22.08
C SER A 239 17.98 -4.50 22.79
N LEU A 240 17.09 -3.75 23.46
CA LEU A 240 17.40 -2.44 24.05
C LEU A 240 17.59 -2.47 25.57
N GLY A 241 17.12 -3.53 26.25
CA GLY A 241 17.02 -3.64 27.69
C GLY A 241 15.70 -3.10 28.27
N PHE A 242 15.34 -3.60 29.46
CA PHE A 242 14.06 -3.32 30.12
C PHE A 242 13.77 -1.84 30.45
N ASN A 243 14.81 -1.02 30.61
CA ASN A 243 14.69 0.40 30.96
C ASN A 243 14.64 1.34 29.74
N ALA A 244 14.48 0.79 28.52
CA ALA A 244 14.36 1.60 27.31
C ALA A 244 13.11 2.50 27.36
N SER A 245 13.27 3.76 26.95
CA SER A 245 12.14 4.69 26.82
C SER A 245 11.17 4.22 25.73
N ALA A 246 9.90 4.62 25.84
CA ALA A 246 8.87 4.33 24.84
C ALA A 246 9.30 4.75 23.43
N GLU A 247 9.94 5.92 23.31
CA GLU A 247 10.46 6.43 22.04
C GLU A 247 11.52 5.51 21.42
N LYS A 248 12.48 5.01 22.22
CA LYS A 248 13.50 4.06 21.72
C LYS A 248 12.87 2.73 21.32
N ILE A 249 11.88 2.26 22.07
CA ILE A 249 11.12 1.06 21.74
C ILE A 249 10.42 1.24 20.40
N ASP A 250 9.71 2.36 20.21
CA ASP A 250 9.04 2.69 18.96
C ASP A 250 10.04 2.69 17.79
N GLN A 251 11.12 3.47 17.90
CA GLN A 251 12.18 3.53 16.87
C GLN A 251 12.70 2.14 16.49
N ARG A 252 12.94 1.27 17.48
CA ARG A 252 13.39 -0.11 17.23
C ARG A 252 12.31 -0.98 16.58
N VAL A 253 11.03 -0.86 16.98
CA VAL A 253 9.93 -1.59 16.32
C VAL A 253 9.86 -1.21 14.85
N TYR A 254 9.90 0.08 14.54
CA TYR A 254 9.89 0.52 13.15
C TYR A 254 11.12 0.03 12.39
N ALA A 255 12.33 0.14 12.95
CA ALA A 255 13.55 -0.42 12.35
C ALA A 255 13.40 -1.92 12.03
N ASN A 256 12.94 -2.72 12.99
CA ASN A 256 12.75 -4.16 12.80
C ASN A 256 11.73 -4.48 11.69
N LEU A 257 10.65 -3.70 11.57
CA LEU A 257 9.67 -3.89 10.51
C LEU A 257 10.21 -3.48 9.13
N LEU A 258 11.03 -2.44 9.09
CA LEU A 258 11.64 -1.94 7.86
C LEU A 258 12.77 -2.85 7.36
N GLU A 259 13.50 -3.51 8.26
CA GLU A 259 14.44 -4.58 7.91
C GLU A 259 13.77 -5.72 7.13
N LEU A 260 12.46 -5.96 7.31
CA LEU A 260 11.73 -6.99 6.54
C LEU A 260 11.70 -6.71 5.04
N ARG A 261 11.87 -5.46 4.59
CA ARG A 261 12.00 -5.10 3.16
C ARG A 261 13.22 -5.73 2.51
N SER A 262 14.27 -5.99 3.28
CA SER A 262 15.53 -6.57 2.79
C SER A 262 15.51 -8.10 2.70
N LEU A 263 14.47 -8.74 3.26
CA LEU A 263 14.36 -10.19 3.29
C LEU A 263 13.69 -10.74 2.03
N SER A 264 13.87 -12.05 1.81
CA SER A 264 13.10 -12.77 0.81
C SER A 264 11.60 -12.75 1.16
N TYR A 265 10.74 -12.87 0.16
CA TYR A 265 9.28 -13.01 0.35
C TYR A 265 8.93 -14.05 1.42
N HIS A 266 9.58 -15.23 1.38
CA HIS A 266 9.29 -16.31 2.31
C HIS A 266 9.72 -15.98 3.75
N ASP A 267 10.90 -15.40 3.92
CA ASP A 267 11.42 -15.06 5.25
C ASP A 267 10.64 -13.91 5.89
N ALA A 268 10.35 -12.85 5.12
CA ALA A 268 9.51 -11.75 5.58
C ALA A 268 8.12 -12.25 5.99
N ARG A 269 7.51 -13.12 5.17
CA ARG A 269 6.20 -13.73 5.47
C ARG A 269 6.24 -14.58 6.74
N ASN A 270 7.29 -15.37 6.92
CA ASN A 270 7.49 -16.21 8.11
C ASN A 270 7.65 -15.38 9.40
N GLN A 271 8.16 -14.14 9.31
CA GLN A 271 8.20 -13.23 10.45
C GLN A 271 6.83 -12.60 10.76
N LEU A 272 5.95 -12.43 9.77
CA LEU A 272 4.63 -11.82 9.94
C LEU A 272 3.58 -12.81 10.48
N LEU A 273 3.56 -14.05 9.98
CA LEU A 273 2.54 -15.06 10.31
C LEU A 273 2.36 -15.38 11.81
N PRO A 274 3.41 -15.33 12.66
CA PRO A 274 3.25 -15.54 14.09
C PRO A 274 2.47 -14.43 14.82
N LEU A 275 2.31 -13.25 14.21
CA LEU A 275 1.64 -12.10 14.85
C LEU A 275 0.13 -12.33 14.99
N SER A 276 -0.43 -11.84 16.10
CA SER A 276 -1.83 -12.06 16.44
C SER A 276 -2.77 -11.38 15.42
N GLY A 277 -3.61 -12.18 14.76
CA GLY A 277 -4.53 -11.69 13.71
C GLY A 277 -3.91 -11.61 12.31
N VAL A 278 -2.66 -12.04 12.13
CA VAL A 278 -1.98 -12.08 10.83
C VAL A 278 -2.04 -13.50 10.24
N GLY A 279 -3.02 -13.74 9.37
CA GLY A 279 -3.05 -14.95 8.53
C GLY A 279 -2.40 -14.73 7.16
N PRO A 280 -2.34 -15.78 6.30
CA PRO A 280 -1.77 -15.72 4.95
C PRO A 280 -2.14 -14.47 4.15
N LYS A 281 -3.44 -14.19 4.02
CA LYS A 281 -3.95 -13.00 3.29
C LYS A 281 -3.44 -11.68 3.88
N VAL A 282 -3.44 -11.56 5.21
CA VAL A 282 -3.02 -10.33 5.89
C VAL A 282 -1.52 -10.13 5.71
N ALA A 283 -0.72 -11.18 5.89
CA ALA A 283 0.72 -11.13 5.63
C ALA A 283 1.01 -10.71 4.18
N ASP A 284 0.32 -11.31 3.21
CA ASP A 284 0.53 -11.01 1.79
C ASP A 284 0.10 -9.57 1.43
N CYS A 285 -0.92 -9.01 2.09
CA CYS A 285 -1.25 -7.58 1.92
C CYS A 285 -0.12 -6.67 2.38
N ILE A 286 0.48 -6.97 3.54
CA ILE A 286 1.57 -6.18 4.12
C ILE A 286 2.83 -6.30 3.26
N LEU A 287 3.13 -7.51 2.79
CA LEU A 287 4.26 -7.79 1.90
C LEU A 287 4.16 -6.98 0.60
N LEU A 288 2.97 -7.00 -0.03
CA LEU A 288 2.72 -6.33 -1.30
C LEU A 288 2.75 -4.80 -1.20
N MET A 289 2.12 -4.23 -0.17
CA MET A 289 1.82 -2.80 -0.09
C MET A 289 2.74 -2.02 0.86
N SER A 290 3.77 -2.66 1.42
CA SER A 290 4.66 -2.03 2.39
C SER A 290 6.07 -2.61 2.48
N LEU A 291 6.26 -3.92 2.23
CA LEU A 291 7.56 -4.59 2.39
C LEU A 291 8.28 -4.94 1.08
N ASP A 292 7.97 -4.23 -0.01
CA ASP A 292 8.65 -4.34 -1.30
C ASP A 292 8.59 -5.72 -1.99
N GLN A 293 7.61 -6.56 -1.63
CA GLN A 293 7.45 -7.89 -2.22
C GLN A 293 6.44 -7.87 -3.37
N ALA A 294 6.86 -7.36 -4.54
CA ALA A 294 6.00 -7.16 -5.71
C ALA A 294 5.33 -8.44 -6.25
N SER A 295 5.85 -9.62 -5.91
CA SER A 295 5.29 -10.93 -6.30
C SER A 295 4.22 -11.44 -5.34
N SER A 296 4.00 -10.79 -4.19
CA SER A 296 3.05 -11.27 -3.18
C SER A 296 1.60 -11.12 -3.66
N ILE A 297 0.79 -12.18 -3.53
CA ILE A 297 -0.61 -12.22 -3.97
C ILE A 297 -1.52 -12.49 -2.76
N PRO A 298 -2.22 -11.47 -2.25
CA PRO A 298 -3.19 -11.65 -1.18
C PRO A 298 -4.47 -12.33 -1.71
N VAL A 299 -4.67 -13.61 -1.41
CA VAL A 299 -5.84 -14.35 -1.89
C VAL A 299 -7.01 -14.24 -0.90
N ASP A 300 -8.01 -13.44 -1.24
CA ASP A 300 -9.28 -13.38 -0.49
C ASP A 300 -10.43 -14.07 -1.24
N ARG A 301 -11.66 -13.89 -0.76
CA ARG A 301 -12.86 -14.48 -1.40
C ARG A 301 -13.05 -13.99 -2.83
N HIS A 302 -12.82 -12.72 -3.13
CA HIS A 302 -12.94 -12.16 -4.47
C HIS A 302 -11.83 -12.72 -5.36
N VAL A 303 -10.60 -12.82 -4.85
CA VAL A 303 -9.50 -13.44 -5.58
C VAL A 303 -9.78 -14.90 -5.92
N PHE A 304 -10.33 -15.69 -4.99
CA PHE A 304 -10.79 -17.04 -5.30
C PHE A 304 -11.84 -17.05 -6.43
N GLN A 305 -12.80 -16.13 -6.39
CA GLN A 305 -13.90 -16.07 -7.36
C GLN A 305 -13.40 -15.70 -8.76
N PHE A 306 -12.56 -14.67 -8.89
CA PHE A 306 -12.05 -14.30 -10.21
C PHE A 306 -10.98 -15.28 -10.71
N ALA A 307 -10.16 -15.86 -9.83
CA ALA A 307 -9.19 -16.90 -10.23
C ALA A 307 -9.89 -18.11 -10.86
N GLU A 308 -11.04 -18.53 -10.31
CA GLU A 308 -11.87 -19.57 -10.90
C GLU A 308 -12.54 -19.11 -12.21
N ARG A 309 -13.15 -17.91 -12.21
CA ARG A 309 -13.91 -17.37 -13.35
C ARG A 309 -13.04 -17.11 -14.58
N TRP A 310 -11.86 -16.52 -14.38
CA TRP A 310 -11.00 -15.98 -15.43
C TRP A 310 -9.86 -16.95 -15.79
N TYR A 311 -9.27 -17.63 -14.80
CA TYR A 311 -8.11 -18.50 -15.03
C TYR A 311 -8.43 -20.00 -14.86
N GLY A 312 -9.68 -20.35 -14.55
CA GLY A 312 -10.07 -21.75 -14.35
C GLY A 312 -9.42 -22.42 -13.13
N ILE A 313 -8.90 -21.64 -12.18
CA ILE A 313 -8.21 -22.14 -10.99
C ILE A 313 -9.26 -22.60 -9.97
N ARG A 314 -9.64 -23.88 -10.02
CA ARG A 314 -10.73 -24.47 -9.19
C ARG A 314 -10.33 -24.94 -7.79
N THR A 315 -9.08 -24.71 -7.38
CA THR A 315 -8.60 -25.11 -6.04
C THR A 315 -9.02 -24.09 -5.00
N LYS A 316 -9.35 -24.57 -3.80
CA LYS A 316 -9.65 -23.73 -2.63
C LYS A 316 -8.46 -23.56 -1.69
N ARG A 317 -7.29 -24.08 -2.08
CA ARG A 317 -6.05 -23.98 -1.31
C ARG A 317 -5.38 -22.65 -1.63
N TYR A 318 -5.25 -21.80 -0.61
CA TYR A 318 -4.67 -20.46 -0.71
C TYR A 318 -3.35 -20.46 -1.49
N GLU A 319 -2.38 -21.27 -1.06
CA GLU A 319 -1.03 -21.28 -1.64
C GLU A 319 -1.02 -21.72 -3.11
N GLU A 320 -1.88 -22.67 -3.48
CA GLU A 320 -1.97 -23.10 -4.89
C GLU A 320 -2.57 -22.02 -5.79
N VAL A 321 -3.53 -21.23 -5.28
CA VAL A 321 -4.08 -20.09 -6.04
C VAL A 321 -3.02 -19.02 -6.20
N ALA A 322 -2.35 -18.64 -5.10
CA ALA A 322 -1.30 -17.62 -5.13
C ALA A 322 -0.16 -18.00 -6.07
N GLU A 323 0.30 -19.26 -6.05
CA GLU A 323 1.39 -19.72 -6.91
C GLU A 323 1.00 -19.79 -8.39
N LYS A 324 -0.22 -20.24 -8.70
CA LYS A 324 -0.72 -20.25 -10.08
C LYS A 324 -0.87 -18.84 -10.64
N LEU A 325 -1.35 -17.89 -9.85
CA LEU A 325 -1.42 -16.49 -10.27
C LEU A 325 -0.02 -15.86 -10.39
N ARG A 326 0.91 -16.20 -9.49
CA ARG A 326 2.32 -15.77 -9.62
C ARG A 326 2.95 -16.25 -10.93
N ALA A 327 2.65 -17.48 -11.35
CA ALA A 327 3.17 -18.03 -12.59
C ALA A 327 2.71 -17.28 -13.86
N VAL A 328 1.62 -16.50 -13.80
CA VAL A 328 1.12 -15.70 -14.94
C VAL A 328 2.03 -14.49 -15.20
N TRP A 329 2.41 -13.75 -14.16
CA TRP A 329 3.07 -12.44 -14.29
C TRP A 329 4.49 -12.38 -13.70
N GLY A 330 4.94 -13.42 -13.00
CA GLY A 330 6.30 -13.52 -12.45
C GLY A 330 6.57 -12.59 -11.27
N GLU A 331 7.73 -11.92 -11.28
CA GLU A 331 8.27 -11.17 -10.14
C GLU A 331 7.39 -10.00 -9.67
N ARG A 332 6.52 -9.48 -10.55
CA ARG A 332 5.59 -8.38 -10.23
C ARG A 332 4.12 -8.82 -10.24
N ALA A 333 3.87 -10.11 -10.01
CA ALA A 333 2.53 -10.65 -10.11
C ALA A 333 1.53 -10.04 -9.12
N GLY A 334 1.97 -9.61 -7.94
CA GLY A 334 1.13 -8.89 -6.98
C GLY A 334 0.67 -7.53 -7.49
N TRP A 335 1.50 -6.85 -8.29
CA TRP A 335 1.15 -5.57 -8.91
C TRP A 335 0.10 -5.78 -10.00
N ALA A 336 0.35 -6.69 -10.94
CA ALA A 336 -0.62 -7.03 -11.99
C ALA A 336 -1.96 -7.51 -11.42
N HIS A 337 -1.90 -8.41 -10.43
CA HIS A 337 -3.06 -8.92 -9.69
C HIS A 337 -3.93 -7.80 -9.10
N SER A 338 -3.31 -6.75 -8.53
CA SER A 338 -4.06 -5.66 -7.89
C SER A 338 -4.95 -4.90 -8.87
N PHE A 339 -4.48 -4.64 -10.10
CA PHE A 339 -5.30 -3.93 -11.10
C PHE A 339 -6.43 -4.80 -11.65
N LEU A 340 -6.25 -6.11 -11.70
CA LEU A 340 -7.34 -7.03 -12.02
C LEU A 340 -8.33 -7.19 -10.88
N PHE A 341 -7.87 -7.15 -9.63
CA PHE A 341 -8.75 -7.08 -8.48
C PHE A 341 -9.61 -5.81 -8.55
N TYR A 342 -9.06 -4.67 -8.99
CA TYR A 342 -9.84 -3.43 -9.20
C TYR A 342 -10.91 -3.61 -10.29
N ALA A 343 -10.60 -4.37 -11.34
CA ALA A 343 -11.55 -4.69 -12.40
C ALA A 343 -12.76 -5.50 -11.93
N ASP A 344 -12.63 -6.29 -10.86
CA ASP A 344 -13.73 -7.09 -10.29
C ASP A 344 -14.49 -6.37 -9.17
N LEU A 345 -14.06 -5.17 -8.76
CA LEU A 345 -14.73 -4.38 -7.73
C LEU A 345 -15.86 -3.52 -8.31
N PRO A 346 -17.14 -3.75 -7.93
CA PRO A 346 -18.26 -2.96 -8.45
C PRO A 346 -18.15 -1.46 -8.15
N SER A 347 -17.49 -1.10 -7.05
CA SER A 347 -17.26 0.30 -6.66
C SER A 347 -16.38 1.08 -7.64
N LEU A 348 -15.69 0.38 -8.54
CA LEU A 348 -14.85 0.98 -9.56
C LEU A 348 -15.47 0.90 -10.95
N ASP A 349 -16.61 0.23 -11.16
CA ASP A 349 -17.23 -0.02 -12.49
C ASP A 349 -17.43 1.25 -13.32
N PHE A 350 -17.71 2.37 -12.66
CA PHE A 350 -17.91 3.68 -13.29
C PHE A 350 -16.62 4.40 -13.67
N TYR A 351 -15.46 3.87 -13.28
CA TYR A 351 -14.17 4.43 -13.64
C TYR A 351 -13.90 4.15 -15.13
N ASP A 352 -14.19 5.12 -16.00
CA ASP A 352 -13.79 5.15 -17.40
C ASP A 352 -12.58 6.08 -17.56
N SER A 353 -11.54 5.63 -18.28
CA SER A 353 -10.28 6.37 -18.44
C SER A 353 -10.47 7.74 -19.11
N ASN A 354 -11.60 7.96 -19.79
CA ASN A 354 -11.90 9.20 -20.50
C ASN A 354 -12.49 10.32 -19.62
N ASP A 355 -13.03 10.01 -18.44
CA ASP A 355 -13.77 10.98 -17.60
C ASP A 355 -12.87 11.76 -16.61
N HIS A 356 -11.57 11.40 -16.55
CA HIS A 356 -10.64 11.90 -15.54
C HIS A 356 -9.62 12.93 -16.04
N MET A 357 -9.74 13.37 -17.31
CA MET A 357 -9.13 14.63 -17.78
C MET A 357 -9.95 15.84 -17.33
N GLY A 358 -10.30 15.88 -16.05
CA GLY A 358 -11.06 16.92 -15.39
C GLY A 358 -12.50 17.08 -15.89
N ALA A 359 -13.40 17.37 -14.95
CA ALA A 359 -14.62 18.09 -15.29
C ALA A 359 -14.23 19.50 -15.76
N TYR A 360 -13.74 19.62 -16.99
CA TYR A 360 -13.47 20.87 -17.69
C TYR A 360 -14.37 20.90 -18.91
N ASN A 361 -15.54 21.52 -18.75
CA ASN A 361 -16.57 21.50 -19.78
C ASN A 361 -16.34 22.51 -20.91
N THR A 362 -15.20 23.22 -20.99
CA THR A 362 -14.93 24.12 -22.12
C THR A 362 -13.44 24.30 -22.45
N GLU A 363 -13.13 24.60 -23.72
CA GLU A 363 -11.78 25.05 -24.15
C GLU A 363 -11.36 26.40 -23.53
N GLU A 364 -12.31 27.16 -22.97
CA GLU A 364 -12.03 28.41 -22.24
C GLU A 364 -11.44 28.13 -20.85
N ASP A 365 -11.84 27.04 -20.18
CA ASP A 365 -11.26 26.60 -18.90
C ASP A 365 -9.78 26.25 -19.03
N LYS A 366 -9.37 25.67 -20.17
CA LYS A 366 -7.97 25.36 -20.48
C LYS A 366 -7.10 26.62 -20.66
N LYS A 367 -7.67 27.71 -21.18
CA LYS A 367 -6.95 28.98 -21.40
C LYS A 367 -6.80 29.83 -20.14
N GLN A 368 -7.69 29.70 -19.17
CA GLN A 368 -7.65 30.51 -17.95
C GLN A 368 -6.67 29.97 -16.90
N ASP A 369 -6.33 28.68 -16.95
CA ASP A 369 -5.33 28.09 -16.05
C ASP A 369 -3.88 28.36 -16.53
N LEU A 370 -3.67 28.53 -17.85
CA LEU A 370 -2.45 29.11 -18.42
C LEU A 370 -2.15 30.52 -17.89
N LEU A 371 -3.16 31.25 -17.38
CA LEU A 371 -3.00 32.56 -16.76
C LEU A 371 -2.72 32.46 -15.24
N LEU A 372 -3.23 31.45 -14.55
CA LEU A 372 -2.99 31.22 -13.12
C LEU A 372 -1.63 30.56 -12.82
N SER A 373 -1.12 29.72 -13.73
CA SER A 373 0.24 29.17 -13.62
C SER A 373 1.33 30.23 -13.84
N SER A 374 1.05 31.28 -14.61
CA SER A 374 1.99 32.37 -14.87
C SER A 374 2.17 33.36 -13.71
N ALA A 375 1.23 33.40 -12.75
CA ALA A 375 1.23 34.36 -11.64
C ALA A 375 2.14 33.95 -10.46
N HIS A 376 2.70 32.73 -10.46
CA HIS A 376 3.59 32.24 -9.41
C HIS A 376 5.07 32.12 -9.86
N GLN A 377 5.39 32.56 -11.08
CA GLN A 377 6.73 32.39 -11.66
C GLN A 377 7.68 33.57 -11.45
N THR A 378 7.30 34.62 -10.70
CA THR A 378 8.14 35.82 -10.52
C THR A 378 8.82 35.99 -9.16
N GLU A 379 8.87 34.96 -8.31
CA GLU A 379 9.66 35.01 -7.05
C GLU A 379 10.33 33.67 -6.68
N PHE A 380 10.83 32.87 -7.63
CA PHE A 380 11.64 31.71 -7.27
C PHE A 380 12.71 31.41 -8.32
N ASP A 381 13.74 32.26 -8.33
CA ASP A 381 15.05 31.92 -8.86
C ASP A 381 16.09 32.31 -7.81
N GLN A 382 16.55 31.36 -6.99
CA GLN A 382 17.95 31.22 -6.60
C GLN A 382 18.20 30.04 -5.64
N GLU A 383 19.29 29.33 -5.96
CA GLU A 383 20.08 28.40 -5.14
C GLU A 383 19.68 26.91 -5.09
N MET A 384 20.13 26.17 -6.12
CA MET A 384 20.43 24.74 -6.07
C MET A 384 21.90 24.54 -5.69
N GLY A 385 22.17 23.91 -4.55
CA GLY A 385 23.50 23.40 -4.16
C GLY A 385 23.57 21.87 -4.32
N PRO A 386 24.76 21.27 -4.42
CA PRO A 386 24.91 19.84 -4.70
C PRO A 386 24.47 19.00 -3.48
N GLU A 387 23.72 17.93 -3.76
CA GLU A 387 23.16 17.01 -2.77
C GLU A 387 24.26 16.24 -2.02
N ALA A 388 24.20 16.24 -0.69
CA ALA A 388 25.08 15.45 0.16
C ALA A 388 24.51 14.03 0.35
N LYS A 389 25.37 13.01 0.20
CA LYS A 389 25.04 11.60 0.49
C LYS A 389 24.65 11.44 1.96
N LEU A 390 23.44 10.91 2.21
CA LEU A 390 22.85 10.77 3.54
C LEU A 390 23.02 9.35 4.10
N ASP A 391 23.43 9.25 5.36
CA ASP A 391 23.51 7.99 6.12
C ASP A 391 22.11 7.58 6.63
N THR A 392 21.59 6.47 6.10
CA THR A 392 20.24 5.94 6.37
C THR A 392 20.14 5.15 7.68
N THR A 393 21.24 4.97 8.42
CA THR A 393 21.26 4.11 9.63
C THR A 393 20.60 4.74 10.87
N GLN A 394 20.23 6.02 10.81
CA GLN A 394 19.68 6.74 11.96
C GLN A 394 18.15 6.91 11.95
N TYR A 395 17.46 6.66 10.82
CA TYR A 395 16.02 6.91 10.68
C TYR A 395 15.36 5.84 9.80
N PRO A 396 14.64 4.87 10.40
CA PRO A 396 14.29 3.65 9.68
C PRO A 396 13.17 3.82 8.63
N TYR A 397 12.48 4.96 8.58
CA TYR A 397 11.17 5.12 7.92
C TYR A 397 11.15 5.34 6.41
N LEU A 398 12.32 5.52 5.78
CA LEU A 398 12.44 5.64 4.33
C LEU A 398 13.70 4.93 3.87
N THR A 399 13.60 4.13 2.82
CA THR A 399 14.75 3.68 2.04
C THR A 399 14.74 4.52 0.77
N VAL A 400 15.56 5.57 0.70
CA VAL A 400 15.83 6.25 -0.57
C VAL A 400 16.71 5.31 -1.37
N LYS A 401 16.26 4.88 -2.55
CA LYS A 401 17.11 4.14 -3.49
C LYS A 401 18.27 5.07 -3.87
N SER A 402 19.51 4.63 -3.67
CA SER A 402 20.67 5.28 -4.31
C SER A 402 20.48 5.25 -5.82
N GLU A 403 20.80 6.34 -6.51
CA GLU A 403 20.74 6.42 -7.98
C GLU A 403 21.49 5.23 -8.63
N PRO A 404 20.99 4.69 -9.75
CA PRO A 404 21.73 3.70 -10.52
C PRO A 404 22.99 4.35 -11.11
N ASP A 405 24.14 3.78 -10.81
CA ASP A 405 25.43 4.17 -11.40
C ASP A 405 25.37 3.92 -12.93
N GLU A 406 25.58 4.97 -13.73
CA GLU A 406 25.49 4.93 -15.21
C GLU A 406 26.54 3.99 -15.87
N THR A 407 27.38 3.31 -15.10
CA THR A 407 28.45 2.46 -15.62
C THR A 407 28.10 0.98 -15.83
N SER A 408 26.83 0.58 -15.68
CA SER A 408 26.44 -0.85 -15.86
C SER A 408 25.90 -1.21 -17.24
N LEU A 409 25.73 -0.23 -18.15
CA LEU A 409 25.37 -0.48 -19.55
C LEU A 409 26.64 -0.55 -20.39
N ASN A 410 27.41 -1.64 -20.27
CA ASN A 410 28.25 -2.17 -21.34
C ASN A 410 28.93 -3.48 -20.90
N LEU A 411 28.80 -4.51 -21.75
CA LEU A 411 29.59 -5.75 -21.91
C LEU A 411 28.73 -7.01 -21.75
N VAL A 412 28.71 -8.02 -22.62
CA VAL A 412 29.23 -8.28 -23.98
C VAL A 412 28.35 -9.43 -24.48
N ILE A 413 27.81 -9.32 -25.69
CA ILE A 413 27.23 -10.46 -26.40
C ILE A 413 28.39 -11.38 -26.76
N LYS A 414 28.36 -12.63 -26.30
CA LYS A 414 29.04 -13.73 -26.98
C LYS A 414 28.07 -14.88 -27.14
N ASP A 415 27.62 -15.03 -28.38
CA ASP A 415 27.24 -16.30 -28.97
C ASP A 415 28.33 -17.35 -28.71
N ASP A 416 27.93 -18.58 -28.41
CA ASP A 416 28.55 -19.75 -29.01
C ASP A 416 27.57 -20.93 -28.96
N SER A 417 27.14 -21.32 -30.16
CA SER A 417 26.44 -22.54 -30.50
C SER A 417 27.41 -23.72 -30.68
N HIS A 418 26.91 -24.95 -30.46
CA HIS A 418 27.52 -26.28 -30.74
C HIS A 418 28.54 -26.76 -29.70
N LEU A 419 28.55 -28.01 -29.18
CA LEU A 419 28.24 -29.33 -29.75
C LEU A 419 27.81 -30.34 -28.65
N SER A 420 27.23 -31.44 -29.12
CA SER A 420 26.84 -32.68 -28.44
C SER A 420 28.00 -33.48 -27.83
N ASP A 421 27.73 -34.22 -26.74
CA ASP A 421 27.87 -35.68 -26.66
C ASP A 421 27.81 -36.19 -25.19
N THR A 422 27.15 -37.33 -25.01
CA THR A 422 27.14 -38.20 -23.82
C THR A 422 27.58 -39.61 -24.28
N PRO A 423 27.80 -40.63 -23.42
CA PRO A 423 28.06 -40.68 -21.97
C PRO A 423 29.28 -41.59 -21.62
N GLU A 424 29.70 -41.65 -20.35
CA GLU A 424 30.40 -42.85 -19.87
C GLU A 424 30.04 -43.24 -18.43
N THR A 425 29.73 -44.53 -18.32
CA THR A 425 29.37 -45.37 -17.19
C THR A 425 30.53 -45.65 -16.22
N ILE A 426 30.23 -45.72 -14.91
CA ILE A 426 30.90 -46.68 -14.02
C ILE A 426 29.85 -47.38 -13.14
N LYS A 427 29.80 -48.72 -13.29
CA LYS A 427 29.12 -49.69 -12.43
C LYS A 427 30.07 -50.10 -11.30
N HIS A 428 29.54 -50.39 -10.11
CA HIS A 428 29.93 -51.60 -9.38
C HIS A 428 28.81 -52.07 -8.41
N GLU A 429 28.27 -53.23 -8.79
CA GLU A 429 27.75 -54.40 -8.04
C GLU A 429 27.70 -54.36 -6.50
N GLN A 430 26.53 -54.53 -5.87
CA GLN A 430 25.76 -55.77 -5.54
C GLN A 430 26.10 -56.37 -4.17
N SER A 431 25.10 -56.43 -3.27
CA SER A 431 24.60 -57.68 -2.66
C SER A 431 23.52 -57.41 -1.58
N SER A 432 22.31 -57.95 -1.82
CA SER A 432 21.29 -58.36 -0.85
C SER A 432 21.57 -59.83 -0.44
N PRO A 433 20.89 -60.50 0.55
CA PRO A 433 19.51 -60.30 1.03
C PRO A 433 19.24 -60.52 2.55
N ASP A 434 18.04 -60.16 3.02
CA ASP A 434 17.09 -61.06 3.73
C ASP A 434 15.91 -60.30 4.40
N GLU A 435 14.71 -60.88 4.26
CA GLU A 435 13.38 -60.48 4.78
C GLU A 435 13.16 -60.89 6.28
N PRO A 436 11.95 -60.86 6.89
CA PRO A 436 11.09 -59.72 7.23
C PRO A 436 10.61 -59.78 8.71
N HIS A 437 10.12 -58.68 9.29
CA HIS A 437 9.34 -58.74 10.55
C HIS A 437 8.11 -57.81 10.57
N GLN A 438 7.13 -58.29 11.34
CA GLN A 438 5.69 -58.03 11.32
C GLN A 438 5.23 -56.70 11.96
N ARG A 439 4.13 -56.15 11.41
CA ARG A 439 2.91 -55.50 12.00
C ARG A 439 2.89 -55.09 13.50
N PRO A 440 2.07 -54.09 13.95
CA PRO A 440 0.68 -53.90 13.49
C PRO A 440 0.08 -52.46 13.41
N THR A 441 -1.06 -52.46 12.74
CA THR A 441 -2.13 -51.45 12.62
C THR A 441 -2.79 -51.04 13.95
N LEU A 442 -3.16 -49.77 14.08
CA LEU A 442 -4.18 -49.29 15.02
C LEU A 442 -5.25 -48.44 14.31
N LYS A 443 -6.49 -48.94 14.35
CA LYS A 443 -7.76 -48.27 14.00
C LYS A 443 -8.37 -47.64 15.26
N ARG A 444 -9.02 -46.48 15.11
CA ARG A 444 -10.29 -45.98 15.75
C ARG A 444 -10.20 -44.45 15.90
N ALA A 445 -11.25 -43.64 15.79
CA ALA A 445 -12.68 -43.85 15.58
C ALA A 445 -13.31 -42.56 14.99
N ARG A 446 -14.32 -42.75 14.12
CA ARG A 446 -15.29 -41.72 13.73
C ARG A 446 -16.32 -41.56 14.84
N THR A 447 -16.61 -40.32 15.26
CA THR A 447 -17.84 -39.97 15.98
C THR A 447 -18.67 -39.02 15.12
N ALA A 448 -19.86 -39.47 14.77
CA ALA A 448 -20.91 -38.68 14.15
C ALA A 448 -21.70 -37.95 15.25
N ARG A 449 -21.95 -36.64 15.09
CA ARG A 449 -22.97 -35.91 15.85
C ARG A 449 -24.15 -35.62 14.94
N HIS A 450 -25.28 -36.26 15.23
CA HIS A 450 -26.60 -35.85 14.77
C HIS A 450 -26.96 -34.49 15.38
N ARG A 451 -27.55 -33.62 14.55
CA ARG A 451 -28.20 -32.38 14.96
C ARG A 451 -29.67 -32.52 14.61
N ALA A 452 -30.51 -32.68 15.63
CA ALA A 452 -31.95 -32.57 15.51
C ALA A 452 -32.36 -31.11 15.73
N LYS A 453 -33.27 -30.65 14.88
CA LYS A 453 -34.25 -29.56 15.05
C LYS A 453 -35.57 -30.15 14.52
N PRO A 454 -36.75 -29.74 15.00
CA PRO A 454 -37.19 -28.34 15.09
C PRO A 454 -36.86 -27.63 16.40
#